data_AF-A0A1I2LGN2-F1
#
_entry.id   AF-A0A1I2LGN2-F1
#
_cell.length_a   1.000
_cell.length_b   1.000
_cell.length_c   1.000
_cell.angle_alpha   90.00
_cell.angle_beta   90.00
_cell.angle_gamma   90.00
#
_symmetry.space_group_name_H-M   'P 1'
#
loop_
_entity.id
_entity.type
_entity.pdbx_description
1 polymer ?
#
loop_
_entity_poly.entity_id
_entity_poly.type
_entity_poly.pdbx_seq_one_letter_code
_entity_poly.pdbx_strand_id
1 'polypeptide(L)'
;MGTTGHVPLPNEVRRRFWRLIAAGSSTEDAAAAVGVTGSTGRRWFLGAGGIPPVHLAEPKGRYLSFSEREEIALDRAAGLGVREIAR
;
A
#
# COMPACT_ATOMS: atom_id res chain seq x y z
N MET A 1 5.90 -8.30 29.06
CA MET A 1 6.46 -8.50 27.70
C MET A 1 5.63 -7.71 26.71
N GLY A 2 6.16 -6.63 26.14
CA GLY A 2 5.50 -5.92 25.04
C GLY A 2 5.77 -6.68 23.74
N THR A 3 4.74 -7.15 23.06
CA THR A 3 4.86 -7.62 21.69
C THR A 3 5.23 -6.42 20.83
N THR A 4 6.45 -6.38 20.29
CA THR A 4 6.79 -5.42 19.24
C THR A 4 5.90 -5.73 18.05
N GLY A 5 4.76 -5.04 17.96
CA GLY A 5 3.85 -5.13 16.83
C GLY A 5 4.57 -4.62 15.60
N HIS A 6 5.17 -5.52 14.83
CA HIS A 6 5.63 -5.18 13.50
C HIS A 6 4.40 -4.82 12.67
N VAL A 7 4.14 -3.53 12.50
CA VAL A 7 3.10 -3.06 11.59
C VAL A 7 3.56 -3.41 10.18
N PRO A 8 2.93 -4.36 9.49
CA PRO A 8 3.31 -4.67 8.12
C PRO A 8 3.09 -3.43 7.25
N LEU A 9 3.99 -3.23 6.27
CA LEU A 9 3.86 -2.12 5.33
C LEU A 9 2.47 -2.15 4.66
N PRO A 10 1.86 -0.98 4.42
CA PRO A 10 0.54 -0.91 3.79
C PRO A 10 0.48 -1.67 2.47
N ASN A 11 -0.63 -2.35 2.20
CA ASN A 11 -0.83 -3.10 0.96
C ASN A 11 -0.65 -2.24 -0.31
N GLU A 12 -0.95 -0.95 -0.23
CA GLU A 12 -0.74 -0.01 -1.31
C GLU A 12 0.74 0.19 -1.68
N VAL A 13 1.64 0.25 -0.69
CA VAL A 13 3.09 0.34 -0.92
C VAL A 13 3.56 -0.86 -1.75
N ARG A 14 3.12 -2.06 -1.35
CA ARG A 14 3.40 -3.29 -2.09
C ARG A 14 2.76 -3.28 -3.48
N ARG A 15 1.53 -2.78 -3.61
CA ARG A 15 0.84 -2.68 -4.91
C ARG A 15 1.54 -1.72 -5.86
N ARG A 16 1.96 -0.55 -5.37
CA ARG A 16 2.70 0.45 -6.14
C ARG A 16 4.04 -0.09 -6.60
N PHE A 17 4.76 -0.82 -5.74
CA PHE A 17 5.99 -1.52 -6.11
C PHE A 17 5.76 -2.44 -7.30
N TRP A 18 4.75 -3.32 -7.23
CA TRP A 18 4.47 -4.26 -8.30
C TRP A 18 3.94 -3.61 -9.58
N ARG A 19 3.23 -2.48 -9.50
CA ARG A 19 2.86 -1.68 -10.69
C ARG A 19 4.10 -1.16 -11.42
N LEU A 20 5.12 -0.70 -10.68
CA LEU A 20 6.37 -0.22 -11.27
C LEU A 20 7.16 -1.36 -11.93
N ILE A 21 7.23 -2.52 -11.28
CA ILE A 21 7.82 -3.74 -11.87
C ILE A 21 7.09 -4.13 -13.15
N ALA A 22 5.74 -4.17 -13.13
CA ALA A 22 4.93 -4.48 -14.31
C ALA A 22 5.09 -3.44 -15.43
N ALA A 23 5.41 -2.19 -15.09
CA ALA A 23 5.74 -1.13 -16.04
C ALA A 23 7.20 -1.18 -16.54
N GLY A 24 7.99 -2.16 -16.12
CA GLY A 24 9.37 -2.37 -16.57
C GLY A 24 10.46 -1.69 -15.74
N SER A 25 10.13 -1.14 -14.57
CA SER A 25 11.14 -0.55 -13.67
C SER A 25 12.06 -1.64 -13.08
N SER A 26 13.31 -1.26 -12.78
CA SER A 26 14.21 -2.12 -12.01
C SER A 26 13.68 -2.34 -10.58
N THR A 27 14.15 -3.39 -9.91
CA THR A 27 13.72 -3.68 -8.53
C THR A 27 14.18 -2.59 -7.56
N GLU A 28 15.37 -2.06 -7.78
CA GLU A 28 15.98 -0.97 -7.01
C GLU A 28 15.19 0.33 -7.19
N ASP A 29 14.87 0.72 -8.42
CA ASP A 29 14.09 1.93 -8.70
C ASP A 29 12.68 1.83 -8.14
N ALA A 30 12.03 0.67 -8.32
CA ALA A 30 10.70 0.42 -7.77
C ALA A 30 10.70 0.47 -6.23
N ALA A 31 11.75 -0.03 -5.57
CA ALA A 31 11.90 0.03 -4.12
C ALA A 31 12.08 1.47 -3.63
N ALA A 32 12.97 2.23 -4.26
CA ALA A 32 13.20 3.64 -3.94
C ALA A 32 11.92 4.47 -4.11
N ALA A 33 11.18 4.25 -5.21
CA ALA A 33 9.94 4.97 -5.50
C ALA A 33 8.80 4.72 -4.51
N VAL A 34 8.83 3.59 -3.77
CA VAL A 34 7.85 3.30 -2.71
C VAL A 34 8.40 3.50 -1.30
N GLY A 35 9.60 4.08 -1.17
CA GLY A 35 10.20 4.42 0.12
C GLY A 35 10.71 3.22 0.92
N VAL A 36 11.07 2.12 0.27
CA VAL A 36 11.69 0.96 0.92
C VAL A 36 13.12 0.75 0.45
N THR A 37 13.92 0.04 1.24
CA THR A 37 15.30 -0.30 0.85
C THR A 37 15.30 -1.25 -0.35
N GLY A 38 16.34 -1.15 -1.19
CA GLY A 38 16.54 -2.09 -2.31
C GLY A 38 16.57 -3.56 -1.86
N SER A 39 17.13 -3.84 -0.68
CA SER A 39 17.10 -5.19 -0.07
C SER A 39 15.69 -5.69 0.24
N THR A 40 14.79 -4.80 0.63
CA THR A 40 13.38 -5.13 0.87
C THR A 40 12.66 -5.39 -0.45
N GLY A 41 12.86 -4.53 -1.46
CA GLY A 41 12.31 -4.73 -2.81
C GLY A 41 12.76 -6.05 -3.43
N ARG A 42 14.06 -6.38 -3.35
CA ARG A 42 14.61 -7.65 -3.82
C ARG A 42 14.00 -8.85 -3.09
N ARG A 43 13.80 -8.75 -1.78
CA ARG A 43 13.12 -9.81 -1.00
C ARG A 43 11.68 -10.02 -1.47
N TRP A 44 10.94 -8.95 -1.76
CA TRP A 44 9.58 -9.05 -2.29
C TRP A 44 9.57 -9.70 -3.68
N PHE A 45 10.44 -9.26 -4.58
CA PHE A 45 10.52 -9.79 -5.93
C PHE A 45 10.86 -11.29 -5.94
N LEU A 46 11.94 -11.67 -5.26
CA LEU A 46 12.37 -13.07 -5.16
C LEU A 46 11.35 -13.94 -4.43
N GLY A 47 10.80 -13.45 -3.32
CA GLY A 47 9.82 -14.20 -2.54
C GLY A 47 8.52 -14.48 -3.29
N ALA A 48 8.19 -13.68 -4.30
CA ALA A 48 7.00 -13.87 -5.13
C ALA A 48 7.31 -14.46 -6.53
N GLY A 49 8.57 -14.82 -6.82
CA GLY A 49 8.97 -15.39 -8.11
C GLY A 49 8.80 -14.44 -9.30
N GLY A 50 8.85 -13.12 -9.07
CA GLY A 50 8.67 -12.09 -10.09
C GLY A 50 7.21 -11.83 -10.50
N ILE A 51 6.24 -12.46 -9.86
CA ILE A 51 4.81 -12.25 -10.10
C ILE A 51 4.19 -11.55 -8.89
N PRO A 52 3.35 -10.51 -9.07
CA PRO A 52 2.67 -9.87 -7.95
C PRO A 52 1.76 -10.84 -7.21
N PRO A 53 1.91 -11.00 -5.88
CA PRO A 53 1.03 -11.86 -5.06
C PRO A 53 -0.30 -11.16 -4.70
N VAL A 54 -0.55 -9.98 -5.26
CA VAL A 54 -1.72 -9.14 -4.97
C VAL A 54 -2.31 -8.58 -6.26
N HIS A 55 -3.62 -8.31 -6.25
CA HIS A 55 -4.27 -7.63 -7.37
C HIS A 55 -3.78 -6.18 -7.48
N LEU A 56 -3.40 -5.76 -8.69
CA LEU A 56 -2.78 -4.46 -8.93
C LEU A 56 -3.77 -3.32 -9.16
N ALA A 57 -5.07 -3.58 -9.34
CA ALA A 57 -6.06 -2.50 -9.33
C ALA A 57 -6.27 -1.96 -7.91
N GLU A 58 -6.71 -0.71 -7.81
CA GLU A 58 -7.25 -0.19 -6.55
C GLU A 58 -8.46 -1.03 -6.10
N PRO A 59 -8.65 -1.21 -4.79
CA PRO A 59 -9.81 -1.90 -4.27
C PRO A 59 -11.07 -1.11 -4.63
N LYS A 60 -12.16 -1.82 -4.91
CA LYS A 60 -13.47 -1.25 -5.23
C LYS A 60 -14.56 -2.04 -4.52
N GLY A 61 -15.72 -1.42 -4.34
CA GLY A 61 -16.90 -2.04 -3.72
C GLY A 61 -16.75 -2.16 -2.20
N ARG A 62 -16.60 -3.38 -1.68
CA ARG A 62 -16.59 -3.64 -0.23
C ARG A 62 -15.40 -3.01 0.51
N TYR A 63 -14.32 -2.68 -0.19
CA TYR A 63 -13.07 -2.21 0.41
C TYR A 63 -12.70 -0.82 -0.09
N LEU A 64 -12.27 0.03 0.84
CA LEU A 64 -11.77 1.38 0.58
C LEU A 64 -10.33 1.36 0.08
N SER A 65 -10.04 2.23 -0.88
CA SER A 65 -8.70 2.65 -1.31
C SER A 65 -8.00 3.43 -0.20
N PHE A 66 -6.70 3.67 -0.36
CA PHE A 66 -5.97 4.48 0.60
C PHE A 66 -6.47 5.92 0.62
N SER A 67 -6.69 6.53 -0.55
CA SER A 67 -7.22 7.88 -0.67
C SER A 67 -8.58 8.03 0.00
N GLU A 68 -9.50 7.09 -0.17
CA GLU A 68 -10.79 7.12 0.54
C GLU A 68 -10.62 7.00 2.07
N ARG A 69 -9.66 6.18 2.55
CA ARG A 69 -9.37 6.12 3.98
C ARG A 69 -8.74 7.40 4.51
N GLU A 70 -7.91 8.05 3.70
CA GLU A 70 -7.26 9.32 4.04
C GLU A 70 -8.30 10.45 4.13
N GLU A 71 -9.21 10.54 3.16
CA GLU A 71 -10.33 11.48 3.16
C GLU A 71 -11.20 11.33 4.42
N ILE A 72 -11.62 10.09 4.73
CA ILE A 72 -12.37 9.79 5.95
C ILE A 72 -11.57 10.17 7.21
N ALA A 73 -10.24 9.95 7.21
CA ALA A 73 -9.41 10.31 8.36
C ALA A 73 -9.31 11.84 8.54
N LEU A 74 -9.21 12.60 7.45
CA LEU A 74 -9.23 14.06 7.47
C LEU A 74 -10.57 14.59 7.97
N ASP A 75 -11.68 14.04 7.48
CA ASP A 75 -13.01 14.47 7.91
C ASP A 75 -13.25 14.18 9.40
N ARG A 76 -12.80 13.01 9.87
CA ARG A 76 -12.84 12.68 11.30
C ARG A 76 -11.98 13.63 12.12
N ALA A 77 -10.80 14.01 11.62
CA ALA A 77 -9.93 14.99 12.28
C ALA A 77 -10.56 16.39 12.29
N ALA A 78 -11.36 16.73 11.28
CA ALA A 78 -12.15 17.96 11.21
C ALA A 78 -13.43 17.91 12.09
N GLY A 79 -13.72 16.78 12.74
CA GLY A 79 -14.85 16.62 13.66
C GLY A 79 -16.18 16.25 13.01
N LEU A 80 -16.18 15.88 11.73
CA LEU A 80 -17.40 15.46 11.01
C LEU A 80 -17.94 14.14 11.57
N GLY A 81 -19.25 14.05 11.71
CA GLY A 81 -19.96 12.85 12.10
C GLY A 81 -19.98 11.79 10.98
N VAL A 82 -20.15 10.53 11.34
CA VAL A 82 -20.17 9.39 10.38
C VAL A 82 -21.21 9.57 9.25
N ARG A 83 -22.35 10.20 9.54
CA ARG A 83 -23.40 10.47 8.52
C ARG A 83 -23.01 11.58 7.55
N GLU A 84 -22.17 12.52 7.97
CA GLU A 84 -21.69 13.61 7.12
C GLU A 84 -20.61 13.09 6.18
N ILE A 85 -19.72 12.23 6.68
CA ILE A 85 -18.68 11.54 5.90
C ILE A 85 -19.29 10.59 4.85
N ALA A 86 -20.42 9.95 5.17
CA ALA A 86 -21.05 8.97 4.28
C ALA A 86 -22.01 9.57 3.23
N ARG A 87 -22.04 10.91 3.09
CA ARG A 87 -22.89 11.61 2.11
C ARG A 87 -22.26 11.56 0.72
#